data_AF-A0A2D8D7U0-F1
#
_entry.id   AF-A0A2D8D7U0-F1
#
_cell.length_a   1.000
_cell.length_b   1.000
_cell.length_c   1.000
_cell.angle_alpha   90.00
_cell.angle_beta   90.00
_cell.angle_gamma   90.00
#
_symmetry.space_group_name_H-M   'P 1'
#
loop_
_entity.id
_entity.type
_entity.pdbx_description
1 polymer ?
#
loop_
_entity_poly.entity_id
_entity_poly.type
_entity_poly.pdbx_seq_one_letter_code
_entity_poly.pdbx_strand_id
1 'polypeptide(L)'
;MTDRILKALMSAIVGLIALLYVAHNLANVGAAYDFFTYTTSHADQEAYPVTLLPVPPPFVIVIAMGLVFTLEIAAGLLCLYGAWHLFALRRADAAAFEAGKRWAKIGLGCAVLNWWGLFQGIAIAGYQLWQMPLGEGPMMGSWIYGGIAMMVLIYIGQRGD
;
A
#
# COMPACT_ATOMS: atom_id res chain seq x y z
N MET A 1 -28.10 -3.80 2.77
CA MET A 1 -27.51 -4.50 3.95
C MET A 1 -26.27 -5.33 3.60
N THR A 2 -26.36 -6.33 2.71
CA THR A 2 -25.21 -7.15 2.29
C THR A 2 -24.05 -6.30 1.78
N ASP A 3 -24.32 -5.32 0.93
CA ASP A 3 -23.33 -4.40 0.39
C ASP A 3 -22.54 -3.66 1.48
N ARG A 4 -23.22 -3.15 2.51
CA ARG A 4 -22.60 -2.45 3.63
C ARG A 4 -21.67 -3.36 4.46
N ILE A 5 -22.03 -4.63 4.62
CA ILE A 5 -21.19 -5.64 5.29
C ILE A 5 -19.98 -5.99 4.42
N LEU A 6 -20.17 -6.16 3.11
CA LEU A 6 -19.08 -6.45 2.19
C LEU A 6 -18.07 -5.31 2.14
N LYS A 7 -18.51 -4.05 2.11
CA LYS A 7 -17.62 -2.88 2.20
C LYS A 7 -16.77 -2.89 3.48
N ALA A 8 -17.36 -3.25 4.62
CA ALA A 8 -16.61 -3.42 5.87
C ALA A 8 -15.61 -4.58 5.78
N LEU A 9 -16.02 -5.75 5.30
CA LEU A 9 -15.16 -6.93 5.17
C LEU A 9 -13.97 -6.67 4.23
N MET A 10 -14.20 -6.06 3.07
CA MET A 10 -13.14 -5.76 2.11
C MET A 10 -12.13 -4.77 2.68
N SER A 11 -12.60 -3.75 3.40
CA SER A 11 -11.72 -2.85 4.15
C SER A 11 -10.87 -3.63 5.16
N ALA A 12 -11.46 -4.55 5.93
CA ALA A 12 -10.71 -5.34 6.90
C ALA A 12 -9.63 -6.21 6.25
N ILE A 13 -9.94 -6.86 5.12
CA ILE A 13 -8.98 -7.71 4.38
C ILE A 13 -7.77 -6.89 3.94
N VAL A 14 -7.97 -5.71 3.34
CA VAL A 14 -6.85 -4.85 2.93
C VAL A 14 -6.04 -4.40 4.14
N GLY A 15 -6.71 -4.07 5.25
CA GLY A 15 -6.04 -3.71 6.49
C GLY A 15 -5.14 -4.82 7.03
N LEU A 16 -5.63 -6.07 7.05
CA LEU A 16 -4.86 -7.23 7.49
C LEU A 16 -3.65 -7.51 6.59
N ILE A 17 -3.82 -7.41 5.26
CA ILE A 17 -2.72 -7.56 4.31
C ILE A 17 -1.61 -6.53 4.61
N ALA A 18 -1.97 -5.26 4.78
CA ALA A 18 -1.01 -4.20 5.07
C ALA A 18 -0.26 -4.42 6.39
N LEU A 19 -0.97 -4.82 7.46
CA LEU A 19 -0.34 -5.12 8.75
C LEU A 19 0.58 -6.33 8.71
N LEU A 20 0.23 -7.37 7.96
CA LEU A 20 1.11 -8.52 7.77
C LEU A 20 2.37 -8.14 7.00
N TYR A 21 2.28 -7.29 5.98
CA TYR A 21 3.45 -6.80 5.26
C TYR A 21 4.41 -6.02 6.16
N VAL A 22 3.92 -5.02 6.88
CA VAL A 22 4.79 -4.25 7.78
C VAL A 22 5.31 -5.10 8.94
N ALA A 23 4.55 -6.07 9.44
CA ALA A 23 5.03 -6.99 10.46
C ALA A 23 6.24 -7.81 9.97
N HIS A 24 6.20 -8.33 8.73
CA HIS A 24 7.35 -9.00 8.14
C HIS A 24 8.53 -8.05 7.93
N ASN A 25 8.27 -6.82 7.46
CA ASN A 25 9.30 -5.82 7.27
C ASN A 25 10.00 -5.45 8.59
N LEU A 26 9.24 -5.27 9.68
CA LEU A 26 9.78 -4.97 11.01
C LEU A 26 10.55 -6.16 11.59
N ALA A 27 10.03 -7.38 11.44
CA ALA A 27 10.71 -8.60 11.88
C ALA A 27 12.03 -8.83 11.13
N ASN A 28 12.14 -8.33 9.90
CA ASN A 28 13.29 -8.50 9.02
C ASN A 28 13.92 -7.15 8.63
N VAL A 29 14.01 -6.20 9.57
CA VAL A 29 14.40 -4.81 9.28
C VAL A 29 15.77 -4.68 8.58
N GLY A 30 16.72 -5.57 8.88
CA GLY A 30 18.01 -5.62 8.19
C GLY A 30 17.85 -5.99 6.71
N ALA A 31 17.13 -7.07 6.42
CA ALA A 31 16.85 -7.48 5.05
C ALA A 31 15.99 -6.44 4.30
N ALA A 32 15.07 -5.76 4.99
CA ALA A 32 14.33 -4.64 4.42
C ALA A 32 15.27 -3.48 4.01
N TYR A 33 16.19 -3.09 4.89
CA TYR A 33 17.18 -2.06 4.58
C TYR A 33 18.07 -2.45 3.39
N ASP A 34 18.54 -3.70 3.34
CA ASP A 34 19.34 -4.23 2.24
C ASP A 34 18.55 -4.20 0.93
N PHE A 35 17.27 -4.53 0.96
CA PHE A 35 16.39 -4.49 -0.20
C PHE A 35 16.16 -3.07 -0.72
N PHE A 36 15.99 -2.08 0.15
CA PHE A 36 15.88 -0.67 -0.28
C PHE A 36 17.21 -0.15 -0.85
N THR A 37 18.33 -0.58 -0.26
CA THR A 37 19.67 -0.26 -0.79
C THR A 37 19.85 -0.84 -2.18
N TYR A 38 19.52 -2.13 -2.36
CA TYR A 38 19.53 -2.80 -3.67
C TYR A 38 18.67 -2.05 -4.69
N THR A 39 17.41 -1.78 -4.34
CA THR A 39 16.44 -1.06 -5.18
C THR A 39 16.98 0.26 -5.73
N THR A 40 17.77 0.98 -4.95
CA THR A 40 18.26 2.32 -5.29
C THR A 40 19.69 2.36 -5.80
N SER A 41 20.35 1.21 -5.90
CA SER A 41 21.77 1.07 -6.25
C SER A 41 22.07 1.09 -7.76
N HIS A 42 21.05 0.84 -8.59
CA HIS A 42 21.21 0.52 -10.02
C HIS A 42 22.06 -0.72 -10.32
N ALA A 43 22.30 -1.59 -9.34
CA ALA A 43 22.95 -2.87 -9.58
C ALA A 43 22.16 -3.70 -10.61
N ASP A 44 22.87 -4.41 -11.48
CA ASP A 44 22.30 -5.37 -12.42
C ASP A 44 21.27 -4.78 -13.41
N GLN A 45 21.37 -3.48 -13.73
CA GLN A 45 20.52 -2.80 -14.69
C GLN A 45 21.10 -2.85 -16.11
N GLU A 46 20.73 -3.90 -16.86
CA GLU A 46 21.31 -4.14 -18.19
C GLU A 46 20.46 -3.63 -19.36
N ALA A 47 19.14 -3.51 -19.18
CA ALA A 47 18.24 -3.18 -20.29
C ALA A 47 18.31 -1.68 -20.63
N TYR A 48 18.13 -0.81 -19.64
CA TYR A 48 18.14 0.65 -19.79
C TYR A 48 19.32 1.25 -19.00
N PRO A 49 20.43 1.62 -19.67
CA PRO A 49 21.66 2.05 -19.00
C PRO A 49 21.63 3.50 -18.48
N VAL A 50 20.64 4.29 -18.89
CA VAL A 50 20.49 5.68 -18.43
C VAL A 50 19.56 5.71 -17.23
N THR A 51 20.08 6.17 -16.10
CA THR A 51 19.35 6.30 -14.84
C THR A 51 18.82 7.71 -14.66
N LEU A 52 17.61 7.85 -14.11
CA LEU A 52 16.96 9.15 -13.87
C LEU A 52 17.18 9.66 -12.45
N LEU A 53 17.11 8.76 -11.47
CA LEU A 53 17.30 9.06 -10.06
C LEU A 53 18.74 8.71 -9.67
N PRO A 54 19.41 9.53 -8.84
CA PRO A 54 20.75 9.21 -8.34
C PRO A 54 20.67 8.17 -7.22
N VAL A 55 21.77 7.45 -6.97
CA VAL A 55 21.91 6.61 -5.76
C VAL A 55 21.83 7.52 -4.52
N PRO A 56 20.84 7.33 -3.64
CA PRO A 56 20.64 8.19 -2.49
C PRO A 56 21.63 7.86 -1.36
N PRO A 57 21.95 8.83 -0.48
CA PRO A 57 22.73 8.55 0.72
C PRO A 57 21.93 7.70 1.73
N PRO A 58 22.59 6.96 2.64
CA PRO A 58 21.94 6.02 3.56
C PRO A 58 20.77 6.58 4.37
N PHE A 59 20.83 7.85 4.80
CA PHE A 59 19.75 8.44 5.59
C PHE A 59 18.45 8.62 4.79
N VAL A 60 18.54 8.85 3.47
CA VAL A 60 17.36 8.96 2.59
C VAL A 60 16.70 7.59 2.41
N ILE A 61 17.51 6.52 2.36
CA ILE A 61 17.01 5.13 2.33
C ILE A 61 16.20 4.83 3.61
N VAL A 62 16.73 5.21 4.78
CA VAL A 62 16.02 5.02 6.06
C VAL A 62 14.72 5.83 6.10
N ILE A 63 14.71 7.07 5.59
CA ILE A 63 13.48 7.88 5.49
C ILE A 63 12.46 7.22 4.56
N ALA A 64 12.88 6.72 3.39
CA ALA A 64 12.00 6.04 2.45
C ALA A 64 11.39 4.77 3.08
N MET A 65 12.20 3.98 3.78
CA MET A 65 11.74 2.80 4.51
C MET A 65 10.74 3.17 5.61
N GLY A 66 11.05 4.20 6.39
CA GLY A 66 10.13 4.73 7.42
C GLY A 66 8.80 5.21 6.83
N LEU A 67 8.82 5.87 5.66
CA LEU A 67 7.62 6.30 4.96
C LEU A 67 6.77 5.11 4.50
N VAL A 68 7.39 4.10 3.90
CA VAL A 68 6.69 2.86 3.49
C VAL A 68 6.03 2.20 4.70
N PHE A 69 6.77 1.98 5.79
CA PHE A 69 6.23 1.32 6.98
C PHE A 69 5.10 2.15 7.61
N THR A 70 5.26 3.48 7.64
CA THR A 70 4.22 4.38 8.16
C THR A 70 2.94 4.28 7.32
N LEU A 71 3.05 4.23 5.99
CA LEU A 71 1.89 4.07 5.12
C LEU A 71 1.25 2.69 5.23
N GLU A 72 2.04 1.62 5.40
CA GLU A 72 1.52 0.27 5.65
C GLU A 72 0.77 0.20 6.99
N ILE A 73 1.32 0.77 8.06
CA ILE A 73 0.67 0.87 9.37
C ILE A 73 -0.61 1.70 9.26
N ALA A 74 -0.54 2.88 8.63
CA ALA A 74 -1.69 3.76 8.46
C ALA A 74 -2.80 3.07 7.64
N ALA A 75 -2.44 2.42 6.52
CA ALA A 75 -3.37 1.63 5.73
C ALA A 75 -4.01 0.53 6.57
N GLY A 76 -3.20 -0.23 7.31
CA GLY A 76 -3.63 -1.30 8.20
C GLY A 76 -4.65 -0.84 9.23
N LEU A 77 -4.25 0.11 10.08
CA LEU A 77 -5.06 0.59 11.20
C LEU A 77 -6.31 1.32 10.74
N LEU A 78 -6.22 2.19 9.72
CA LEU A 78 -7.37 2.96 9.24
C LEU A 78 -8.36 2.09 8.47
N CYS A 79 -7.90 1.08 7.72
CA CYS A 79 -8.79 0.13 7.06
C CYS A 79 -9.51 -0.79 8.07
N LEU A 80 -8.83 -1.24 9.14
CA LEU A 80 -9.48 -2.00 10.21
C LEU A 80 -10.46 -1.16 11.01
N TYR A 81 -10.08 0.06 11.38
CA TYR A 81 -10.98 0.99 12.05
C TYR A 81 -12.17 1.35 11.17
N GLY A 82 -11.93 1.65 9.88
CA GLY A 82 -12.96 1.88 8.89
C GLY A 82 -13.90 0.69 8.71
N ALA A 83 -13.37 -0.53 8.71
CA ALA A 83 -14.16 -1.75 8.66
C ALA A 83 -15.10 -1.89 9.87
N TRP A 84 -14.55 -1.75 11.08
CA TRP A 84 -15.33 -1.78 12.31
C TRP A 84 -16.42 -0.71 12.31
N HIS A 85 -16.06 0.52 11.93
CA HIS A 85 -16.96 1.66 11.90
C HIS A 85 -18.09 1.47 10.88
N LEU A 86 -17.79 1.00 9.66
CA LEU A 86 -18.78 0.67 8.65
C LEU A 86 -19.70 -0.47 9.09
N PHE A 87 -19.15 -1.49 9.73
CA PHE A 87 -19.96 -2.58 10.26
C PHE A 87 -20.90 -2.07 11.36
N ALA A 88 -20.45 -1.19 12.25
CA ALA A 88 -21.31 -0.57 13.25
C ALA A 88 -22.46 0.25 12.63
N LEU A 89 -22.18 1.00 11.56
CA LEU A 89 -23.14 1.84 10.84
C LEU A 89 -24.01 1.09 9.81
N ARG A 90 -23.85 -0.23 9.66
CA ARG A 90 -24.55 -1.00 8.60
C ARG A 90 -26.08 -0.87 8.62
N ARG A 91 -26.68 -0.55 9.78
CA ARG A 91 -28.13 -0.34 9.97
C ARG A 91 -28.52 1.14 10.12
N ALA A 92 -27.57 2.06 10.06
CA ALA A 92 -27.84 3.50 10.13
C ALA A 92 -28.50 3.99 8.82
N ASP A 93 -28.98 5.23 8.82
CA ASP A 93 -29.43 5.87 7.59
C ASP A 93 -28.29 6.02 6.57
N ALA A 94 -28.65 6.31 5.31
CA ALA A 94 -27.70 6.40 4.22
C ALA A 94 -26.67 7.52 4.42
N ALA A 95 -27.06 8.66 4.99
CA ALA A 95 -26.14 9.79 5.18
C ALA A 95 -25.06 9.46 6.22
N ALA A 96 -25.44 8.84 7.34
CA ALA A 96 -24.51 8.38 8.36
C ALA A 96 -23.55 7.32 7.82
N PHE A 97 -24.05 6.34 7.05
CA PHE A 97 -23.20 5.32 6.45
C PHE A 97 -22.21 5.91 5.45
N GLU A 98 -22.65 6.81 4.58
CA GLU A 98 -21.80 7.49 3.60
C GLU A 98 -20.67 8.29 4.25
N ALA A 99 -20.97 9.02 5.33
CA ALA A 99 -19.96 9.73 6.12
C ALA A 99 -18.96 8.75 6.78
N GLY A 100 -19.44 7.60 7.25
CA GLY A 100 -18.63 6.55 7.88
C GLY A 100 -17.56 5.95 6.96
N LYS A 101 -17.73 6.02 5.63
CA LYS A 101 -16.75 5.50 4.64
C LYS A 101 -15.41 6.22 4.66
N ARG A 102 -15.36 7.43 5.23
CA ARG A 102 -14.15 8.28 5.26
C ARG A 102 -12.91 7.52 5.70
N TRP A 103 -12.98 6.78 6.81
CA TRP A 103 -11.81 6.12 7.40
C TRP A 103 -11.27 4.99 6.53
N ALA A 104 -12.16 4.15 6.00
CA ALA A 104 -11.78 3.10 5.05
C ALA A 104 -11.15 3.72 3.78
N LYS A 105 -11.71 4.81 3.26
CA LYS A 105 -11.16 5.50 2.08
C LYS A 105 -9.77 6.08 2.32
N ILE A 106 -9.51 6.66 3.50
CA ILE A 106 -8.18 7.18 3.84
C ILE A 106 -7.18 6.03 3.94
N GLY A 107 -7.52 4.94 4.64
CA GLY A 107 -6.64 3.76 4.74
C GLY A 107 -6.33 3.14 3.38
N LEU A 108 -7.33 3.01 2.51
CA LEU A 108 -7.14 2.52 1.14
C LEU A 108 -6.32 3.50 0.29
N GLY A 109 -6.45 4.81 0.53
CA GLY A 109 -5.58 5.83 -0.06
C GLY A 109 -4.12 5.66 0.34
N CYS A 110 -3.83 5.37 1.63
CA CYS A 110 -2.49 5.06 2.10
C CYS A 110 -1.93 3.81 1.40
N ALA A 111 -2.74 2.75 1.26
CA ALA A 111 -2.37 1.54 0.54
C ALA A 111 -2.01 1.83 -0.93
N VAL A 112 -2.87 2.55 -1.65
CA VAL A 112 -2.61 2.94 -3.04
C VAL A 112 -1.35 3.79 -3.16
N LEU A 113 -1.17 4.78 -2.27
CA LEU A 113 0.02 5.61 -2.27
C LEU A 113 1.29 4.79 -2.01
N ASN A 114 1.24 3.81 -1.11
CA ASN A 114 2.37 2.93 -0.84
C ASN A 114 2.71 2.07 -2.05
N TRP A 115 1.78 1.22 -2.50
CA TRP A 115 2.07 0.21 -3.51
C TRP A 115 2.12 0.77 -4.94
N TRP A 116 1.24 1.69 -5.32
CA TRP A 116 1.32 2.29 -6.66
C TRP A 116 2.17 3.56 -6.69
N GLY A 117 2.12 4.40 -5.65
CA GLY A 117 2.94 5.61 -5.62
C GLY A 117 4.43 5.29 -5.42
N LEU A 118 4.77 4.69 -4.27
CA LEU A 118 6.18 4.46 -3.91
C LEU A 118 6.78 3.27 -4.65
N PHE A 119 6.11 2.11 -4.66
CA PHE A 119 6.66 0.94 -5.36
C PHE A 119 6.54 1.08 -6.88
N GLN A 120 5.34 1.15 -7.46
CA GLN A 120 5.23 1.23 -8.93
C GLN A 120 5.85 2.51 -9.51
N GLY A 121 5.56 3.67 -8.91
CA GLY A 121 6.05 4.96 -9.39
C GLY A 121 7.54 5.20 -9.15
N ILE A 122 8.00 5.06 -7.90
CA ILE A 122 9.39 5.43 -7.56
C ILE A 122 10.35 4.24 -7.74
N ALA A 123 10.11 3.10 -7.11
CA ALA A 123 11.04 1.98 -7.16
C ALA A 123 11.08 1.32 -8.54
N ILE A 124 9.91 0.92 -9.05
CA ILE A 124 9.78 0.20 -10.31
C ILE A 124 10.04 1.13 -11.48
N ALA A 125 9.29 2.22 -11.66
CA ALA A 125 9.51 3.10 -12.81
C ALA A 125 10.72 4.03 -12.65
N GLY A 126 10.85 4.72 -11.52
CA GLY A 126 11.92 5.70 -11.29
C GLY A 126 13.32 5.11 -11.18
N TYR A 127 13.48 4.11 -10.30
CA TYR A 127 14.73 3.37 -10.16
C TYR A 127 14.84 2.18 -11.10
N GLN A 128 13.85 1.93 -11.97
CA GLN A 128 13.87 0.84 -12.96
C GLN A 128 14.05 -0.55 -12.32
N LEU A 129 13.56 -0.76 -11.09
CA LEU A 129 13.73 -2.03 -10.38
C LEU A 129 13.20 -3.24 -11.17
N TRP A 130 12.23 -3.07 -12.08
CA TRP A 130 11.71 -4.15 -12.94
C TRP A 130 12.76 -4.91 -13.75
N GLN A 131 13.91 -4.29 -14.05
CA GLN A 131 14.96 -4.95 -14.84
C GLN A 131 15.97 -5.72 -13.96
N MET A 132 15.91 -5.53 -12.64
CA MET A 132 16.86 -6.12 -11.70
C MET A 132 16.36 -7.49 -11.20
N PRO A 133 17.25 -8.46 -10.91
CA PRO A 133 16.89 -9.80 -10.44
C PRO A 133 15.86 -9.87 -9.29
N LEU A 134 15.96 -9.00 -8.28
CA LEU A 134 15.01 -9.00 -7.15
C LEU A 134 13.77 -8.12 -7.38
N GLY A 135 13.59 -7.57 -8.58
CA GLY A 135 12.54 -6.61 -8.89
C GLY A 135 11.19 -7.19 -9.29
N GLU A 136 11.15 -8.42 -9.83
CA GLU A 136 9.92 -9.04 -10.34
C GLU A 136 8.86 -9.21 -9.24
N GLY A 137 9.26 -9.74 -8.08
CA GLY A 137 8.36 -9.93 -6.93
C GLY A 137 7.69 -8.62 -6.48
N PRO A 138 8.46 -7.57 -6.13
CA PRO A 138 7.94 -6.24 -5.83
C PRO A 138 7.11 -5.64 -6.96
N MET A 139 7.50 -5.83 -8.23
CA MET A 139 6.74 -5.35 -9.39
C MET A 139 5.34 -5.95 -9.42
N MET A 140 5.24 -7.28 -9.37
CA MET A 140 3.94 -7.96 -9.43
C MET A 140 3.15 -7.77 -8.15
N GLY A 141 3.81 -7.90 -7.00
CA GLY A 141 3.19 -7.73 -5.69
C GLY A 141 2.57 -6.35 -5.53
N SER A 142 3.34 -5.28 -5.76
CA SER A 142 2.81 -3.93 -5.59
C SER A 142 1.75 -3.56 -6.64
N TRP A 143 1.81 -4.12 -7.85
CA TRP A 143 0.71 -3.98 -8.82
C TRP A 143 -0.58 -4.62 -8.28
N ILE A 144 -0.49 -5.88 -7.82
CA ILE A 144 -1.63 -6.66 -7.32
C ILE A 144 -2.21 -6.02 -6.05
N TYR A 145 -1.41 -5.72 -5.03
CA TYR A 145 -1.91 -5.17 -3.76
C TYR A 145 -2.44 -3.75 -3.90
N GLY A 146 -1.78 -2.91 -4.70
CA GLY A 146 -2.32 -1.60 -5.05
C GLY A 146 -3.62 -1.72 -5.87
N GLY A 147 -3.71 -2.71 -6.76
CA GLY A 147 -4.93 -3.03 -7.51
C GLY A 147 -6.08 -3.47 -6.62
N ILE A 148 -5.83 -4.39 -5.67
CA ILE A 148 -6.81 -4.79 -4.66
C ILE A 148 -7.30 -3.56 -3.88
N ALA A 149 -6.37 -2.74 -3.38
CA ALA A 149 -6.73 -1.53 -2.63
C ALA A 149 -7.55 -0.55 -3.47
N MET A 150 -7.18 -0.32 -4.73
CA MET A 150 -7.91 0.57 -5.62
C MET A 150 -9.30 0.03 -5.97
N MET A 151 -9.43 -1.26 -6.28
CA MET A 151 -10.73 -1.90 -6.54
C MET A 151 -11.66 -1.78 -5.32
N VAL A 152 -11.13 -2.01 -4.12
CA VAL A 152 -11.90 -1.83 -2.87
C VAL A 152 -12.24 -0.35 -2.65
N LEU A 153 -11.34 0.59 -2.95
CA LEU A 153 -11.59 2.02 -2.85
C LEU A 153 -12.72 2.46 -3.78
N ILE A 154 -12.73 1.97 -5.02
CA ILE A 154 -13.81 2.21 -6.00
C ILE A 154 -15.12 1.63 -5.47
N TYR A 155 -15.10 0.37 -5.00
CA TYR A 155 -16.29 -0.30 -4.49
C TYR A 155 -16.88 0.40 -3.24
N ILE A 156 -16.04 0.82 -2.29
CA ILE A 156 -16.46 1.64 -1.13
C ILE A 156 -16.92 3.03 -1.60
N GLY A 157 -16.32 3.58 -2.65
CA GLY A 157 -16.70 4.87 -3.23
C GLY A 157 -18.11 4.90 -3.80
N GLN A 158 -18.65 3.76 -4.23
CA GLN A 158 -20.03 3.64 -4.70
C GLN A 158 -21.02 3.96 -3.57
N ARG A 159 -22.16 4.56 -3.93
CA ARG A 159 -23.26 4.80 -2.98
C ARG A 159 -23.76 3.46 -2.47
N GLY A 160 -23.88 3.33 -1.15
CA GLY A 160 -24.50 2.16 -0.54
C GLY A 160 -26.02 2.36 -0.46
N ASP A 161 -26.79 1.40 -0.96
CA ASP A 161 -28.22 1.30 -0.64
C ASP A 161 -28.42 0.93 0.84
#